data_AF-A0A261QI43-F1
#
_entry.id   AF-A0A261QI43-F1
#
_cell.length_a   1.000
_cell.length_b   1.000
_cell.length_c   1.000
_cell.angle_alpha   90.00
_cell.angle_beta   90.00
_cell.angle_gamma   90.00
#
_symmetry.space_group_name_H-M   'P 1'
#
loop_
_entity.id
_entity.type
_entity.pdbx_description
1 polymer ?
#
loop_
_entity_poly.entity_id
_entity_poly.type
_entity_poly.pdbx_seq_one_letter_code
_entity_poly.pdbx_strand_id
1 'polypeptide(L)' 'MENNNYFTEMMRSPMPREKERNATDVYIDKLLNDILFKQEKQRIMVAIDQTLDKGDREAFMKLSHKLNELERNFNS' A
#
# COMPACT_ATOMS: atom_id res chain seq x y z
N MET A 1 -27.81 25.79 38.87
CA MET A 1 -27.87 24.35 38.51
C MET A 1 -27.65 24.26 37.02
N GLU A 2 -26.40 24.16 36.56
CA GLU A 2 -26.10 24.16 35.13
C GLU A 2 -24.93 23.23 34.85
N ASN A 3 -25.21 21.96 34.53
CA ASN A 3 -24.32 21.17 33.66
C ASN A 3 -24.94 19.87 33.09
N ASN A 4 -26.25 19.82 32.86
CA ASN A 4 -26.89 18.61 32.26
C ASN A 4 -27.14 18.73 30.75
N ASN A 5 -26.85 19.88 30.14
CA ASN A 5 -27.12 20.10 28.72
C ASN A 5 -25.94 19.74 27.82
N TYR A 6 -24.69 19.76 28.32
CA TYR A 6 -23.51 19.47 27.50
C TYR A 6 -23.52 18.06 26.90
N PHE A 7 -23.84 17.03 27.71
CA PHE A 7 -23.96 15.64 27.23
C PHE A 7 -25.12 15.47 26.25
N THR A 8 -26.25 16.14 26.49
CA THR A 8 -27.43 16.09 25.62
C THR A 8 -27.17 16.76 24.27
N GLU A 9 -26.38 17.82 24.26
CA GLU A 9 -26.01 18.59 23.08
C GLU A 9 -24.92 17.87 22.25
N MET A 10 -23.99 17.18 22.92
CA MET A 10 -22.99 16.32 22.27
C MET A 10 -23.64 15.16 21.51
N MET A 11 -24.67 14.53 22.08
CA MET A 11 -25.44 13.43 21.46
C MET A 11 -26.38 13.89 20.32
N ARG A 12 -26.63 15.21 20.17
CA ARG A 12 -27.41 15.78 19.07
C ARG A 12 -26.56 16.12 17.85
N SER A 13 -25.24 16.16 17.98
CA SER A 13 -24.38 16.25 16.80
C SER A 13 -24.50 14.96 16.00
N PRO A 14 -24.75 14.99 14.68
CA PRO A 14 -24.68 13.80 13.85
C PRO A 14 -23.25 13.29 13.95
N MET A 15 -23.02 12.25 14.76
CA MET A 15 -21.72 11.60 14.81
C MET A 15 -21.33 11.26 13.37
N PRO A 16 -20.13 11.66 12.91
CA PRO A 16 -19.65 11.23 11.61
C PRO A 16 -19.63 9.71 11.67
N ARG A 17 -20.58 9.07 10.98
CA ARG A 17 -20.53 7.63 10.78
C ARG A 17 -19.23 7.40 10.05
N GLU A 18 -18.26 6.76 10.72
CA GLU A 18 -17.13 6.18 10.02
C GLU A 18 -17.74 5.37 8.88
N LYS A 19 -17.45 5.77 7.64
CA LYS A 19 -17.90 5.00 6.48
C LYS A 19 -17.26 3.64 6.64
N GLU A 20 -18.04 2.63 7.00
CA GLU A 20 -17.63 1.25 6.87
C GLU A 20 -17.10 1.12 5.45
N ARG A 21 -15.79 0.86 5.31
CA ARG A 21 -15.22 0.60 4.00
C ARG A 21 -15.97 -0.61 3.47
N ASN A 22 -16.74 -0.41 2.41
CA ASN A 22 -17.50 -1.51 1.83
C ASN A 22 -16.50 -2.57 1.38
N ALA A 23 -16.87 -3.85 1.49
CA ALA A 23 -15.99 -4.95 1.11
C ALA A 23 -15.46 -4.81 -0.34
N THR A 24 -16.24 -4.15 -1.20
CA THR A 24 -15.85 -3.76 -2.56
C THR A 24 -14.66 -2.81 -2.59
N ASP A 25 -14.62 -1.79 -1.74
CA ASP A 25 -13.53 -0.81 -1.70
C ASP A 25 -12.23 -1.48 -1.24
N VAL A 26 -12.30 -2.34 -0.23
CA VAL A 26 -11.16 -3.15 0.25
C VAL A 26 -10.66 -4.09 -0.84
N TYR A 27 -11.57 -4.69 -1.60
CA TYR A 27 -11.20 -5.56 -2.73
C TYR A 27 -10.52 -4.79 -3.85
N ILE A 28 -11.03 -3.61 -4.20
CA ILE A 28 -10.42 -2.73 -5.21
C ILE A 28 -9.00 -2.32 -4.78
N ASP A 29 -8.82 -1.90 -3.54
CA ASP A 29 -7.51 -1.53 -3.00
C ASP A 29 -6.52 -2.70 -3.09
N LYS A 30 -6.95 -3.91 -2.72
CA LYS A 30 -6.10 -5.11 -2.82
C LYS A 30 -5.76 -5.44 -4.28
N LEU A 31 -6.74 -5.41 -5.17
CA LEU A 31 -6.53 -5.67 -6.60
C LEU A 31 -5.53 -4.66 -7.21
N LEU A 32 -5.68 -3.38 -6.88
CA LEU A 32 -4.77 -2.34 -7.35
C LEU A 32 -3.35 -2.55 -6.82
N ASN A 33 -3.21 -2.87 -5.53
CA ASN A 33 -1.91 -3.20 -4.93
C ASN A 33 -1.27 -4.43 -5.61
N ASP A 34 -2.03 -5.48 -5.89
CA ASP A 34 -1.54 -6.67 -6.60
C ASP A 34 -1.04 -6.33 -8.01
N ILE A 35 -1.77 -5.49 -8.74
CA ILE A 35 -1.40 -5.04 -10.09
C ILE A 35 -0.12 -4.21 -10.03
N LEU A 36 -0.05 -3.22 -9.14
CA LEU A 36 1.11 -2.34 -8.98
C LEU A 36 2.35 -3.14 -8.59
N PHE A 37 2.21 -4.09 -7.66
CA PHE A 37 3.30 -4.98 -7.24
C PHE A 37 3.84 -5.78 -8.42
N LYS A 38 2.95 -6.43 -9.20
CA LYS A 38 3.36 -7.22 -10.38
C LYS A 38 4.08 -6.37 -11.42
N GLN A 39 3.58 -5.16 -11.68
CA GLN A 39 4.21 -4.24 -12.63
C GLN A 39 5.60 -3.79 -12.18
N GLU A 40 5.77 -3.42 -10.91
CA GLU A 40 7.08 -3.02 -10.40
C GLU A 40 8.06 -4.19 -10.36
N LYS A 41 7.60 -5.37 -9.94
CA LYS A 41 8.42 -6.60 -9.96
C LYS A 41 8.92 -6.90 -11.36
N GLN A 42 8.04 -6.88 -12.36
CA GLN A 42 8.43 -7.12 -13.76
C GLN A 42 9.45 -6.09 -14.26
N ARG A 43 9.27 -4.80 -13.93
CA ARG A 43 10.23 -3.74 -14.31
C ARG A 43 11.60 -3.97 -13.71
N ILE A 44 11.68 -4.34 -12.43
CA ILE A 44 12.96 -4.62 -11.77
C ILE A 44 13.61 -5.87 -12.37
N MET A 45 12.85 -6.93 -12.63
CA MET A 45 13.39 -8.16 -13.25
C MET A 45 13.98 -7.88 -14.65
N VAL A 46 13.27 -7.14 -15.50
CA VAL A 46 13.80 -6.75 -16.82
C VAL A 46 15.07 -5.91 -16.69
N ALA A 47 15.13 -5.00 -15.71
CA ALA A 47 16.33 -4.21 -15.47
C ALA A 47 17.51 -5.08 -14.99
N ILE A 48 17.25 -6.10 -14.15
CA ILE A 48 18.25 -7.07 -13.72
C ILE A 48 18.81 -7.84 -14.92
N ASP A 49 17.95 -8.34 -15.80
CA ASP A 49 18.38 -9.06 -17.01
C ASP A 49 19.30 -8.17 -17.87
N GLN A 50 18.95 -6.90 -18.05
CA GLN A 50 19.79 -5.93 -18.77
C GLN A 50 21.15 -5.68 -18.10
N THR A 51 21.24 -5.77 -16.77
CA THR A 51 22.53 -5.64 -16.07
C THR A 51 23.41 -6.87 -16.28
N LEU A 52 22.80 -8.06 -16.38
CA LEU A 52 23.53 -9.29 -16.70
C LEU A 52 24.10 -9.23 -18.11
N ASP A 53 23.32 -8.78 -19.09
CA ASP A 53 23.78 -8.59 -20.48
C ASP A 53 24.97 -7.63 -20.59
N LYS A 54 25.00 -6.61 -19.72
CA LYS A 54 26.06 -5.59 -19.67
C LYS A 54 27.24 -5.96 -18.78
N GLY A 55 27.15 -7.05 -18.01
CA GLY A 55 28.15 -7.42 -17.00
C GLY A 55 28.25 -6.42 -15.82
N ASP A 56 27.22 -5.60 -15.59
CA ASP A 56 27.22 -4.59 -14.53
C ASP A 56 26.81 -5.21 -13.18
N ARG A 57 27.81 -5.70 -12.46
CA ARG A 57 27.62 -6.35 -11.16
C ARG A 57 27.09 -5.41 -10.07
N GLU A 58 27.44 -4.13 -10.11
CA GLU A 58 26.99 -3.18 -9.10
C GLU A 58 25.50 -2.89 -9.26
N ALA A 59 25.07 -2.61 -10.49
CA ALA A 59 23.66 -2.40 -10.81
C ALA A 59 22.83 -3.66 -10.54
N PHE A 60 23.35 -4.84 -10.88
CA PHE A 60 22.71 -6.13 -10.55
C PHE A 60 22.43 -6.28 -9.06
N MET A 61 23.43 -6.01 -8.20
CA MET A 61 23.28 -6.13 -6.76
C MET A 61 22.27 -5.13 -6.20
N LYS A 62 22.33 -3.86 -6.65
CA LYS A 62 21.37 -2.83 -6.23
C LYS A 62 19.93 -3.19 -6.60
N LEU A 63 19.72 -3.64 -7.84
CA LEU A 63 18.39 -4.02 -8.32
C LEU A 63 17.87 -5.29 -7.63
N SER A 64 18.75 -6.26 -7.35
CA SER A 64 18.40 -7.46 -6.59
C SER A 64 17.96 -7.13 -5.16
N HIS A 65 18.65 -6.19 -4.50
CA HIS A 65 18.22 -5.69 -3.19
C HIS A 65 16.85 -4.99 -3.26
N LYS A 66 16.64 -4.15 -4.28
CA LYS A 66 15.35 -3.48 -4.50
C LYS A 66 14.21 -4.49 -4.74
N LEU A 67 14.48 -5.57 -5.48
CA LEU A 67 13.51 -6.65 -5.68
C LEU A 67 13.14 -7.33 -4.36
N ASN A 68 14.14 -7.68 -3.55
CA ASN A 68 13.90 -8.32 -2.24
C ASN A 68 13.11 -7.40 -1.29
N GLU A 69 13.39 -6.11 -1.29
CA GLU A 69 12.65 -5.13 -0.49
C GLU A 69 11.20 -5.01 -0.96
N LEU A 70 10.96 -4.96 -2.27
CA LEU A 70 9.63 -4.93 -2.85
C LEU A 70 8.81 -6.18 -2.45
N GLU A 71 9.41 -7.37 -2.52
CA GLU A 71 8.75 -8.63 -2.13
C GLU A 71 8.48 -8.69 -0.63
N ARG A 72 9.38 -8.18 0.20
CA ARG A 72 9.16 -8.09 1.65
C ARG A 72 8.01 -7.16 2.00
N ASN A 73 7.96 -5.99 1.38
CA ASN A 73 6.92 -4.98 1.66
C ASN A 73 5.53 -5.42 1.19
N PHE A 74 5.44 -6.28 0.16
CA PHE A 74 4.17 -6.82 -0.31
C PHE A 74 3.66 -8.00 0.53
N ASN A 75 4.56 -8.79 1.12
CA ASN A 75 4.21 -9.95 1.96
C ASN A 75 4.04 -9.62 3.46
N SER A 76 4.31 -8.38 3.88
CA SER A 76 4.16 -7.89 5.26
C SER A 76 2.76 -7.34 5.51
#